data_AF-A0A4Y2S6H2-F1
#
_entry.id   AF-A0A4Y2S6H2-F1
#
_cell.length_a   1.000
_cell.length_b   1.000
_cell.length_c   1.000
_cell.angle_alpha   90.00
_cell.angle_beta   90.00
_cell.angle_gamma   90.00
#
_symmetry.space_group_name_H-M   'P 1'
#
loop_
_entity.id
_entity.type
_entity.pdbx_description
1 polymer ?
#
loop_
_entity_poly.entity_id
_entity_poly.type
_entity_poly.pdbx_seq_one_letter_code
_entity_poly.pdbx_strand_id
1 'polypeptide(L)'
;MFLLLFAYCSALYTGLGIALRQNDTQTHLNYPQIIESVFIIAGCVFSVVTLLGFASEVPDATSETRSMFREVYQHIVLENKSISLKNMLLLKTLEEVETFYLTALDILRVDKGLILSLFGTALSFCVLLMQLKRVDLESM
;
A
#
# COMPACT_ATOMS: atom_id res chain seq x y z
N MET A 1 -0.86 -1.05 10.19
CA MET A 1 -0.41 -1.53 8.87
C MET A 1 -0.14 -3.04 8.81
N PHE A 2 0.70 -3.61 9.66
CA PHE A 2 1.05 -5.04 9.60
C PHE A 2 -0.15 -5.99 9.76
N LEU A 3 -1.05 -5.72 10.71
CA LEU A 3 -2.31 -6.47 10.87
C LEU A 3 -3.17 -6.47 9.60
N LEU A 4 -3.14 -5.38 8.83
CA LEU A 4 -3.88 -5.23 7.57
C LEU A 4 -3.24 -6.04 6.44
N LEU A 5 -1.91 -6.09 6.41
CA LEU A 5 -1.12 -6.94 5.52
C LEU A 5 -1.36 -8.43 5.81
N PHE A 6 -1.39 -8.80 7.09
CA PHE A 6 -1.68 -10.17 7.52
C PHE A 6 -3.12 -10.56 7.20
N ALA A 7 -4.08 -9.66 7.47
CA ALA A 7 -5.47 -9.84 7.09
C ALA A 7 -5.63 -10.02 5.57
N TYR A 8 -4.92 -9.22 4.77
CA TYR A 8 -4.89 -9.34 3.31
C TYR A 8 -4.36 -10.68 2.83
N CYS A 9 -3.19 -11.12 3.32
CA CYS A 9 -2.63 -12.43 2.98
C CYS A 9 -3.57 -13.57 3.39
N SER A 10 -4.20 -13.47 4.57
CA SER A 10 -5.16 -14.47 5.05
C SER A 10 -6.43 -14.52 4.19
N ALA A 11 -6.95 -13.37 3.76
CA ALA A 11 -8.14 -13.28 2.91
C ALA A 11 -7.86 -13.82 1.50
N LEU A 12 -6.69 -13.50 0.94
CA LEU A 12 -6.22 -14.06 -0.32
C LEU A 12 -6.09 -15.58 -0.26
N TYR A 13 -5.40 -16.09 0.76
CA TYR A 13 -5.22 -17.53 0.95
C TYR A 13 -6.56 -18.26 1.11
N THR A 14 -7.47 -17.70 1.92
CA THR A 14 -8.77 -18.30 2.20
C THR A 14 -9.67 -18.30 0.97
N GLY A 15 -9.82 -17.17 0.28
CA GLY A 15 -10.65 -17.09 -0.93
C GLY A 15 -10.08 -17.91 -2.09
N LEU A 16 -8.76 -18.01 -2.20
CA LEU A 16 -8.13 -18.89 -3.19
C LEU A 16 -8.32 -20.38 -2.84
N GLY A 17 -8.25 -20.75 -1.56
CA GLY A 17 -8.57 -22.10 -1.09
C GLY A 17 -10.01 -22.50 -1.41
N ILE A 18 -10.96 -21.58 -1.29
CA ILE A 18 -12.36 -21.78 -1.68
C ILE A 18 -12.47 -22.00 -3.20
N ALA A 19 -11.79 -21.19 -4.02
CA ALA A 19 -11.78 -21.33 -5.49
C ALA A 19 -11.12 -22.63 -5.97
N LEU A 20 -10.09 -23.13 -5.28
CA LEU A 20 -9.40 -24.38 -5.65
C LEU A 20 -10.27 -25.61 -5.37
N ARG A 21 -10.91 -25.66 -4.19
CA ARG A 21 -11.78 -26.76 -3.72
C ARG A 21 -13.02 -26.98 -4.60
N GLN A 22 -13.36 -26.00 -5.42
CA GLN A 22 -14.53 -25.96 -6.28
C GLN A 22 -14.46 -26.89 -7.50
N ASN A 23 -13.28 -27.37 -7.92
CA ASN A 23 -13.16 -28.29 -9.07
C ASN A 23 -13.16 -29.78 -8.70
N ASP A 24 -12.86 -30.15 -7.45
CA ASP A 24 -12.75 -31.56 -7.04
C ASP A 24 -14.11 -32.20 -6.72
N THR A 25 -15.13 -31.40 -6.41
CA THR A 25 -16.46 -31.89 -6.07
C THR A 25 -17.49 -31.42 -7.09
N GLN A 26 -17.89 -32.32 -8.00
CA GLN A 26 -19.01 -32.15 -8.94
C GLN A 26 -20.40 -31.98 -8.27
N THR A 27 -20.47 -31.78 -6.95
CA THR A 27 -21.73 -31.74 -6.20
C THR A 27 -21.77 -30.50 -5.30
N HIS A 28 -22.75 -29.62 -5.58
CA HIS A 28 -23.12 -28.38 -4.89
C HIS A 28 -22.21 -27.16 -5.07
N LEU A 29 -22.47 -26.41 -6.15
CA LEU A 29 -22.10 -25.00 -6.29
C LEU A 29 -22.83 -24.14 -5.24
N ASN A 30 -22.17 -23.80 -4.14
CA ASN A 30 -22.60 -22.71 -3.26
C ASN A 30 -22.14 -21.36 -3.84
N TYR A 31 -22.81 -20.93 -4.91
CA TYR A 31 -22.67 -19.57 -5.50
C TYR A 31 -22.59 -18.43 -4.47
N PRO A 32 -23.35 -18.44 -3.35
CA PRO A 32 -23.25 -17.39 -2.34
C PRO A 32 -21.86 -17.27 -1.68
N GLN A 33 -21.22 -18.40 -1.35
CA GLN A 33 -19.90 -18.42 -0.69
C GLN A 33 -18.78 -17.93 -1.62
N ILE A 34 -18.92 -18.17 -2.92
CA ILE A 34 -17.96 -17.72 -3.93
C ILE A 34 -18.03 -16.21 -4.08
N ILE A 35 -19.24 -15.67 -4.23
CA ILE A 35 -19.47 -14.24 -4.34
C ILE A 35 -18.95 -13.52 -3.09
N GLU A 36 -19.22 -14.06 -1.91
CA GLU A 36 -18.71 -13.54 -0.63
C GLU A 36 -17.17 -13.54 -0.57
N SER A 37 -16.52 -14.63 -1.00
CA SER A 37 -15.05 -14.70 -1.03
C SER A 37 -14.41 -13.69 -1.99
N VAL A 38 -15.02 -13.45 -3.16
CA VAL A 38 -14.55 -12.45 -4.13
C VAL A 38 -14.71 -11.04 -3.57
N PHE A 39 -15.83 -10.73 -2.92
CA PHE A 39 -16.04 -9.43 -2.29
C PHE A 39 -15.09 -9.19 -1.12
N ILE A 40 -14.81 -10.22 -0.31
CA ILE A 40 -13.84 -10.12 0.80
C ILE A 40 -12.43 -9.86 0.24
N ILE A 41 -12.01 -10.59 -0.80
CA ILE A 41 -10.70 -10.35 -1.45
C ILE A 41 -10.64 -8.94 -2.05
N ALA A 42 -11.65 -8.55 -2.82
CA ALA A 42 -11.69 -7.23 -3.46
C ALA A 42 -11.68 -6.09 -2.42
N GLY A 43 -12.46 -6.24 -1.34
CA GLY A 43 -12.47 -5.28 -0.24
C GLY A 43 -11.13 -5.20 0.51
N CYS A 44 -10.45 -6.32 0.71
CA CYS A 44 -9.12 -6.35 1.32
C CYS A 44 -8.05 -5.72 0.41
N VAL A 45 -8.06 -6.05 -0.89
CA VAL A 45 -7.16 -5.44 -1.89
C VAL A 45 -7.37 -3.94 -1.93
N PHE A 46 -8.61 -3.49 -2.05
CA PHE A 46 -8.95 -2.07 -2.07
C PHE A 46 -8.45 -1.37 -0.81
N SER A 47 -8.77 -1.92 0.37
CA SER A 47 -8.40 -1.33 1.66
C SER A 47 -6.87 -1.21 1.84
N VAL A 48 -6.10 -2.23 1.44
CA VAL A 48 -4.64 -2.21 1.51
C VAL A 48 -4.06 -1.21 0.50
N VAL A 49 -4.55 -1.20 -0.74
CA VAL A 49 -4.06 -0.28 -1.79
C VAL A 49 -4.39 1.16 -1.45
N THR A 50 -5.59 1.48 -0.97
CA THR A 50 -5.96 2.85 -0.59
C THR A 50 -5.13 3.34 0.60
N LEU A 51 -4.93 2.49 1.62
CA LEU A 51 -4.15 2.87 2.80
C LEU A 51 -2.66 3.04 2.47
N LEU A 52 -2.08 2.11 1.72
CA LEU A 52 -0.69 2.20 1.28
C LEU A 52 -0.48 3.36 0.30
N GLY A 53 -1.45 3.59 -0.59
CA GLY A 53 -1.44 4.71 -1.54
C GLY A 53 -1.37 6.04 -0.81
N PHE A 54 -2.30 6.27 0.13
CA PHE A 54 -2.27 7.45 0.99
C PHE A 54 -0.95 7.58 1.74
N ALA A 55 -0.50 6.49 2.40
CA ALA A 55 0.75 6.49 3.15
C ALA A 55 1.99 6.76 2.28
N SER A 56 1.95 6.38 1.00
CA SER A 56 3.04 6.62 0.05
C SER A 56 3.10 8.05 -0.49
N GLU A 57 1.99 8.80 -0.42
CA GLU A 57 1.91 10.19 -0.89
C GLU A 57 2.29 11.20 0.20
N VAL A 58 2.16 10.82 1.47
CA VAL A 58 2.54 11.67 2.62
C VAL A 58 3.99 12.19 2.54
N PRO A 59 5.00 11.38 2.19
CA PRO A 59 6.37 11.87 2.06
C PRO A 59 6.54 12.86 0.91
N ASP A 60 5.86 12.63 -0.22
CA ASP A 60 5.89 13.51 -1.38
C ASP A 60 5.27 14.88 -1.02
N ALA A 61 4.09 14.89 -0.40
CA ALA A 61 3.43 16.10 0.08
C ALA A 61 4.25 16.87 1.13
N THR A 62 4.94 16.15 2.02
CA THR A 62 5.85 16.75 3.01
C THR A 62 7.05 17.39 2.34
N SER A 63 7.60 16.75 1.30
CA SER A 63 8.74 17.27 0.54
C SER A 63 8.41 18.55 -0.23
N GLU A 64 7.21 18.60 -0.81
CA GLU A 64 6.70 19.75 -1.55
C GLU A 64 6.42 20.93 -0.60
N THR A 65 5.80 20.66 0.54
CA THR A 65 5.57 21.66 1.58
C THR A 65 6.90 22.25 2.07
N ARG A 66 7.92 21.41 2.26
CA ARG A 66 9.28 21.85 2.62
C ARG A 66 9.91 22.73 1.53
N SER A 67 9.77 22.38 0.25
CA SER A 67 10.32 23.20 -0.83
C SER A 67 9.65 24.58 -0.89
N MET A 68 8.33 24.64 -0.69
CA MET A 68 7.60 25.92 -0.60
C MET A 68 8.11 26.76 0.57
N PHE A 69 8.32 26.18 1.76
CA PHE A 69 8.86 26.93 2.91
C PHE A 69 10.28 27.45 2.65
N ARG A 70 11.13 26.64 2.01
CA ARG A 70 12.47 27.09 1.58
C ARG A 70 12.41 28.27 0.62
N GLU A 71 11.52 28.20 -0.38
CA GLU A 71 11.38 29.26 -1.37
C GLU A 71 10.90 30.57 -0.73
N VAL A 72 9.91 30.49 0.18
CA VAL A 72 9.43 31.65 0.95
C VAL A 72 10.54 32.24 1.82
N TYR A 73 11.33 31.40 2.51
CA TYR A 73 12.45 31.86 3.33
C TYR A 73 13.50 32.59 2.48
N GLN A 74 13.92 31.99 1.37
CA GLN A 74 14.88 32.59 0.44
C GLN A 74 14.37 33.93 -0.11
N HIS A 75 13.10 34.00 -0.49
CA HIS A 75 12.49 35.23 -1.01
C HIS A 75 12.48 36.35 0.02
N ILE A 76 12.14 36.06 1.29
CA ILE A 76 12.14 37.05 2.37
C ILE A 76 13.56 37.58 2.64
N VAL A 77 14.55 36.69 2.64
CA VAL A 77 15.97 37.04 2.86
C VAL A 77 16.51 37.87 1.70
N LEU A 78 16.24 37.48 0.45
CA LEU A 78 16.71 38.17 -0.75
C LEU A 78 16.05 39.54 -0.95
N GLU A 79 14.76 39.66 -0.63
CA GLU A 79 14.03 40.94 -0.72
C GLU A 79 14.19 41.84 0.50
N ASN A 80 14.96 41.41 1.51
CA ASN A 80 15.22 42.17 2.73
C ASN A 80 13.93 42.65 3.44
N LYS A 81 12.87 41.82 3.38
CA LYS A 81 11.57 42.14 3.96
C LYS A 81 11.63 42.08 5.48
N SER A 82 11.07 43.09 6.15
CA SER A 82 10.99 43.13 7.61
C SER A 82 9.97 42.09 8.11
N ILE A 83 10.47 40.97 8.62
CA ILE A 83 9.66 39.95 9.28
C ILE A 83 10.04 39.87 10.77
N SER A 84 9.10 39.47 11.62
CA SER A 84 9.43 39.24 13.02
C SER A 84 10.45 38.10 13.14
N LEU A 85 11.42 38.26 14.04
CA LEU A 85 12.48 37.29 14.28
C LEU A 85 11.91 35.91 14.64
N LYS A 86 10.76 35.88 15.34
CA LYS A 86 10.00 34.67 15.65
C LYS A 86 9.51 33.93 14.39
N ASN A 87 8.97 34.65 13.42
CA ASN A 87 8.47 34.06 12.17
C ASN A 87 9.64 33.57 11.30
N MET A 88 10.76 34.29 11.29
CA MET A 88 11.98 33.88 10.60
C MET A 88 12.56 32.56 11.17
N LEU A 89 12.53 32.43 12.50
CA LEU A 89 12.96 31.21 13.20
C LEU A 89 12.03 30.02 12.90
N LEU A 90 10.71 30.25 12.84
CA LEU A 90 9.73 29.24 12.43
C LEU A 90 9.96 28.76 10.99
N LEU A 91 10.13 29.69 10.05
CA LEU A 91 10.40 29.37 8.63
C LEU A 91 11.69 28.55 8.46
N LYS A 92 12.77 28.95 9.14
CA LYS A 92 14.02 28.20 9.14
C LYS A 92 13.86 26.78 9.71
N THR A 93 13.11 26.65 10.81
CA THR A 93 12.86 25.34 11.42
C THR A 93 12.06 24.44 10.47
N LEU A 94 11.03 24.97 9.81
CA LEU A 94 10.18 24.25 8.85
C LEU A 94 10.94 23.84 7.57
N GLU A 95 11.94 24.61 7.15
CA GLU A 95 12.84 24.25 6.06
C GLU A 95 13.76 23.06 6.43
N GLU A 96 14.21 22.99 7.69
CA GLU A 96 15.14 21.98 8.18
C GLU A 96 14.47 20.64 8.52
N VAL A 97 13.13 20.59 8.64
CA VAL A 97 12.40 19.34 8.90
C VAL A 97 12.64 18.33 7.78
N GLU A 98 13.15 17.15 8.15
CA GLU A 98 13.30 16.02 7.24
C GLU A 98 11.92 15.47 6.82
N THR A 99 11.84 15.02 5.57
CA THR A 99 10.67 14.30 5.07
C THR A 99 10.47 13.02 5.87
N PHE A 100 9.35 12.93 6.59
CA PHE A 100 9.03 11.73 7.34
C PHE A 100 8.48 10.67 6.40
N TYR A 101 9.03 9.47 6.50
CA TYR A 101 8.51 8.29 5.81
C TYR A 101 7.67 7.48 6.76
N LEU A 102 6.50 7.03 6.29
CA LEU A 102 5.73 6.03 7.02
C LEU A 102 6.46 4.69 6.89
N THR A 103 6.81 4.11 8.03
CA THR A 103 7.42 2.79 8.14
C THR A 103 6.40 1.79 8.70
N ALA A 104 6.30 0.62 8.08
CA ALA A 104 5.70 -0.54 8.71
C ALA A 104 6.76 -1.23 9.59
N LEU A 105 6.48 -1.26 10.91
CA LEU A 105 7.33 -1.90 11.93
C LEU A 105 8.79 -1.39 11.94
N ASP A 106 9.06 -0.16 11.47
CA ASP A 106 10.41 0.39 11.31
C ASP A 106 11.34 -0.41 10.37
N ILE A 107 10.79 -1.40 9.66
CA ILE A 107 11.55 -2.30 8.78
C ILE A 107 11.25 -2.01 7.31
N LEU A 108 9.98 -1.75 6.99
CA LEU A 108 9.53 -1.55 5.61
C LEU A 108 9.09 -0.11 5.40
N ARG A 109 9.81 0.60 4.54
CA ARG A 109 9.39 1.91 4.06
C ARG A 109 8.16 1.74 3.17
N VAL A 110 7.12 2.52 3.44
CA VAL A 110 5.88 2.48 2.66
C VAL A 110 6.05 3.37 1.45
N ASP A 111 6.40 2.76 0.33
CA ASP A 111 6.50 3.42 -0.96
C ASP A 111 5.64 2.70 -2.01
N LYS A 112 5.53 3.33 -3.19
CA LYS A 112 4.80 2.76 -4.33
C LYS A 112 5.42 1.43 -4.79
N GLY A 113 6.72 1.22 -4.54
CA GLY A 113 7.43 -0.02 -4.83
C GLY A 113 6.93 -1.19 -3.97
N LEU A 114 6.69 -0.96 -2.68
CA LEU A 114 6.11 -1.94 -1.76
C LEU A 114 4.70 -2.37 -2.19
N ILE A 115 3.88 -1.43 -2.64
CA ILE A 115 2.53 -1.70 -3.17
C ILE A 115 2.63 -2.60 -4.40
N LEU A 116 3.50 -2.24 -5.34
CA LEU A 116 3.68 -3.00 -6.58
C LEU A 116 4.25 -4.40 -6.31
N SER A 117 5.16 -4.52 -5.34
CA SER A 117 5.73 -5.80 -4.89
C SER A 117 4.66 -6.71 -4.28
N LEU A 118 3.78 -6.17 -3.43
CA LEU A 118 2.66 -6.92 -2.85
C LEU A 118 1.68 -7.43 -3.91
N PHE A 119 1.34 -6.57 -4.87
CA PHE A 119 0.48 -6.97 -5.97
C PHE A 119 1.14 -8.04 -6.87
N GLY A 120 2.41 -7.84 -7.23
CA GLY A 120 3.16 -8.77 -8.07
C GLY A 120 3.39 -10.13 -7.41
N THR A 121 3.65 -10.17 -6.11
CA THR A 121 3.80 -11.42 -5.35
C THR A 121 2.47 -12.17 -5.22
N ALA A 122 1.37 -11.47 -4.93
CA ALA A 122 0.03 -12.08 -4.91
C ALA A 122 -0.35 -12.67 -6.28
N LEU A 123 -0.10 -11.92 -7.36
CA LEU A 123 -0.38 -12.38 -8.72
C LEU A 123 0.49 -13.58 -9.11
N SER A 124 1.79 -13.53 -8.80
CA SER A 124 2.72 -14.65 -9.04
C SER A 124 2.29 -15.90 -8.29
N PHE A 125 1.87 -15.76 -7.03
CA PHE A 125 1.36 -16.87 -6.23
C PHE A 125 0.09 -17.49 -6.83
N CYS A 126 -0.87 -16.66 -7.26
CA CYS A 126 -2.07 -17.13 -7.95
C CYS A 126 -1.74 -17.88 -9.26
N VAL A 127 -0.81 -17.37 -10.06
CA VAL A 127 -0.37 -18.01 -11.31
C VAL A 127 0.30 -19.36 -11.02
N LEU A 128 1.21 -19.41 -10.05
CA LEU A 128 1.88 -20.66 -9.66
C LEU A 128 0.87 -21.72 -9.22
N LEU A 129 -0.16 -21.34 -8.46
CA LEU A 129 -1.21 -22.27 -8.06
C LEU A 129 -2.09 -22.73 -9.23
N MET A 130 -2.43 -21.85 -10.16
CA MET A 130 -3.14 -22.26 -11.38
C MET A 130 -2.32 -23.24 -12.22
N GLN A 131 -1.01 -23.03 -12.31
CA GLN A 131 -0.12 -23.95 -13.03
C GLN A 131 0.05 -25.28 -12.31
N LEU A 132 0.25 -25.28 -10.99
CA LEU A 132 0.36 -26.50 -10.19
C LEU A 132 -0.90 -27.36 -10.33
N LYS A 133 -2.08 -26.73 -10.30
CA LYS A 133 -3.37 -27.42 -10.50
C LYS A 133 -3.51 -28.01 -11.91
N ARG A 134 -3.02 -27.30 -12.94
CA ARG A 134 -3.05 -27.80 -14.32
C ARG A 134 -2.21 -29.06 -14.47
N VAL A 135 -1.03 -29.09 -13.85
CA VAL A 135 -0.15 -30.27 -13.83
C VAL A 135 -0.81 -31.44 -13.11
N ASP A 136 -1.49 -31.19 -12.00
CA ASP A 136 -2.22 -32.23 -11.25
C ASP A 136 -3.35 -32.85 -12.10
N LEU A 137 -4.14 -32.02 -12.80
CA LEU A 137 -5.21 -32.48 -13.70
C LEU A 137 -4.71 -33.23 -14.94
N GLU A 138 -3.55 -32.86 -15.50
CA GLU A 138 -2.94 -33.55 -16.65
C GLU A 138 -2.28 -34.89 -16.24
N SER A 139 -2.11 -35.14 -14.93
CA SER A 139 -1.51 -36.36 -14.37
C SER A 139 -2.52 -37.44 -13.92
N MET A 140 -3.83 -37.14 -13.97
CA MET A 140 -4.94 -38.09 -13.76
C MET A 140 -5.55 -38.56 -15.07
#